data_AF-A0A420EPZ2-F1
#
_entry.id   AF-A0A420EPZ2-F1
#
_cell.length_a   1.000
_cell.length_b   1.000
_cell.length_c   1.000
_cell.angle_alpha   90.00
_cell.angle_beta   90.00
_cell.angle_gamma   90.00
#
_symmetry.space_group_name_H-M   'P 1'
#
loop_
_entity.id
_entity.type
_entity.pdbx_description
1 polymer ?
#
loop_
_entity_poly.entity_id
_entity_poly.type
_entity_poly.pdbx_seq_one_letter_code
_entity_poly.pdbx_strand_id
1 'polypeptide(L)' 'MKSKLIGSAAVRELCGGISDMSIWRWLNDETLNFPKPIYISRRRYWREAEIITWIEARGAVA' A
#
# COMPACT_ATOMS: atom_id res chain seq x y z
N MET A 1 -4.54 -18.66 2.94
CA MET A 1 -3.35 -17.79 3.03
C MET A 1 -3.58 -16.73 4.10
N LYS A 2 -2.62 -16.53 5.02
CA LYS A 2 -2.75 -15.62 6.18
C LYS A 2 -3.00 -14.20 5.68
N SER A 3 -4.18 -13.65 5.98
CA SER A 3 -4.53 -12.25 5.70
C SER A 3 -3.82 -11.34 6.69
N LYS A 4 -2.50 -11.17 6.53
CA LYS A 4 -1.72 -10.25 7.36
C LYS A 4 -2.10 -8.81 7.01
N LEU A 5 -2.57 -8.08 8.00
CA LEU A 5 -2.84 -6.65 7.90
C LEU A 5 -1.62 -5.88 8.37
N ILE A 6 -1.17 -4.93 7.54
CA ILE A 6 -0.03 -4.06 7.82
C ILE A 6 -0.49 -2.60 7.90
N GLY A 7 0.07 -1.86 8.86
CA GLY A 7 -0.22 -0.43 9.02
C GLY A 7 0.58 0.43 8.05
N SER A 8 0.27 1.73 8.01
CA SER A 8 0.94 2.68 7.11
C SER A 8 2.46 2.70 7.23
N ALA A 9 3.02 2.46 8.42
CA ALA A 9 4.47 2.35 8.61
C ALA A 9 5.10 1.23 7.79
N ALA A 10 4.55 0.01 7.87
CA ALA A 10 5.06 -1.12 7.12
C ALA A 10 4.86 -0.95 5.60
N VAL A 11 3.74 -0.34 5.17
CA VAL A 11 3.52 -0.01 3.75
C VAL A 11 4.59 0.96 3.23
N ARG A 12 4.96 1.97 4.02
CA ARG A 12 6.02 2.93 3.66
C ARG A 12 7.36 2.22 3.46
N GLU A 13 7.74 1.33 4.36
CA GLU A 13 8.98 0.55 4.25
C GLU A 13 8.97 -0.36 3.02
N LEU A 14 7.88 -1.11 2.78
CA LEU A 14 7.75 -1.99 1.62
C LEU A 14 7.85 -1.25 0.28
N CYS A 15 7.36 -0.02 0.23
CA CYS A 15 7.41 0.84 -0.96
C CYS A 15 8.73 1.62 -1.10
N GLY A 16 9.80 1.26 -0.36
CA GLY A 16 11.12 1.90 -0.47
C GLY A 16 11.32 3.10 0.46
N GLY A 17 10.67 3.13 1.62
CA GLY A 17 10.87 4.17 2.64
C GLY A 17 10.14 5.49 2.35
N ILE A 18 9.00 5.43 1.66
CA ILE A 18 8.24 6.63 1.26
C ILE A 18 7.55 7.35 2.44
N SER A 19 7.14 8.59 2.21
CA SER A 19 6.36 9.36 3.19
C SER A 19 4.86 8.99 3.18
N ASP A 20 4.16 9.28 4.29
CA ASP A 20 2.70 9.08 4.35
C ASP A 20 1.95 9.96 3.33
N MET A 21 2.50 11.13 3.00
CA MET A 21 1.98 11.99 1.93
C MET A 21 2.04 11.32 0.55
N SER A 22 3.02 10.45 0.31
CA SER A 22 3.10 9.68 -0.94
C SER A 22 1.95 8.69 -1.04
N ILE A 23 1.66 7.98 0.07
CA ILE A 23 0.47 7.12 0.17
C ILE A 23 -0.81 7.92 -0.05
N TRP A 24 -0.93 9.12 0.54
CA TRP A 24 -2.08 9.98 0.31
C TRP A 24 -2.22 10.35 -1.17
N ARG A 25 -1.15 10.79 -1.84
CA ARG A 25 -1.20 11.09 -3.29
C ARG A 25 -1.65 9.89 -4.11
N TRP A 26 -1.10 8.71 -3.83
CA TRP A 26 -1.46 7.48 -4.55
C TRP A 26 -2.90 7.04 -4.31
N LEU A 27 -3.45 7.28 -3.12
CA LEU A 27 -4.87 7.03 -2.86
C LEU A 27 -5.80 7.98 -3.60
N ASN A 28 -5.32 9.15 -4.00
CA ASN A 28 -6.09 10.14 -4.75
C ASN A 28 -5.81 10.10 -6.26
N ASP A 29 -4.91 9.22 -6.71
CA ASP A 29 -4.59 9.04 -8.13
C ASP A 29 -5.07 7.67 -8.60
N GLU A 30 -6.24 7.66 -9.25
CA GLU A 30 -6.88 6.43 -9.73
C GLU A 30 -6.05 5.70 -10.80
N THR A 31 -5.15 6.41 -11.50
CA THR A 31 -4.31 5.80 -12.54
C THR A 31 -3.30 4.81 -11.96
N LEU A 32 -2.93 4.99 -10.68
CA LEU A 32 -1.94 4.14 -10.02
C LEU A 32 -2.54 2.84 -9.49
N ASN A 33 -3.87 2.70 -9.44
CA ASN A 33 -4.56 1.52 -8.89
C ASN A 33 -4.00 1.05 -7.54
N PHE A 34 -3.65 2.01 -6.67
CA PHE A 34 -3.05 1.69 -5.37
C PHE A 34 -4.08 1.03 -4.43
N PRO A 35 -3.70 -0.04 -3.68
CA PRO A 35 -4.63 -0.75 -2.81
C PRO A 35 -5.32 0.14 -1.77
N LYS A 36 -6.65 0.03 -1.66
CA LYS A 36 -7.44 0.82 -0.72
C LYS A 36 -7.24 0.32 0.72
N PRO A 37 -7.10 1.21 1.71
CA PRO A 37 -6.97 0.81 3.10
C PRO A 37 -8.29 0.29 3.68
N ILE A 38 -8.15 -0.65 4.59
CA ILE A 38 -9.15 -1.03 5.58
C ILE A 38 -8.97 -0.12 6.80
N TYR A 39 -10.04 0.55 7.21
CA TYR A 39 -10.04 1.39 8.40
C TYR A 39 -10.46 0.58 9.61
N ILE A 40 -9.59 0.51 10.63
CA ILE A 40 -9.95 -0.02 11.96
C ILE A 40 -9.78 1.12 12.95
N SER A 41 -10.90 1.60 13.50
CA SER A 41 -10.96 2.88 14.21
C SER A 41 -10.41 4.02 13.34
N ARG A 42 -9.41 4.77 13.82
CA ARG A 42 -8.79 5.89 13.09
C ARG A 42 -7.53 5.52 12.32
N ARG A 43 -7.18 4.23 12.25
CA ARG A 43 -5.92 3.76 11.63
C ARG A 43 -6.20 3.03 10.32
N ARG A 44 -5.33 3.27 9.34
CA ARG A 44 -5.34 2.60 8.04
C ARG A 44 -4.51 1.32 8.09
N TYR A 45 -5.07 0.26 7.54
CA TYR A 45 -4.44 -1.03 7.37
C TYR A 45 -4.59 -1.51 5.92
N TRP A 46 -3.63 -2.27 5.44
CA TRP A 46 -3.67 -2.88 4.11
C TRP A 46 -3.43 -4.38 4.24
N ARG A 47 -3.95 -5.16 3.30
CA ARG A 47 -3.52 -6.54 3.18
C ARG A 47 -2.12 -6.52 2.59
N GLU A 48 -1.18 -7.16 3.28
CA GLU A 48 0.22 -7.23 2.84
C GLU A 48 0.34 -7.78 1.42
N ALA A 49 -0.43 -8.82 1.09
CA ALA A 49 -0.44 -9.44 -0.23
C ALA A 49 -0.86 -8.48 -1.35
N GLU A 50 -1.82 -7.58 -1.10
CA GLU A 50 -2.26 -6.59 -2.12
C GLU A 50 -1.17 -5.57 -2.39
N ILE A 51 -0.45 -5.13 -1.35
CA ILE A 51 0.68 -4.21 -1.50
C ILE A 51 1.82 -4.85 -2.28
N ILE A 52 2.19 -6.09 -1.93
CA ILE A 52 3.23 -6.84 -2.66
C ILE A 52 2.86 -6.99 -4.13
N THR A 53 1.63 -7.43 -4.41
CA THR A 53 1.14 -7.61 -5.79
C THR A 53 1.20 -6.29 -6.58
N TRP A 54 0.83 -5.18 -5.94
CA TRP A 54 0.89 -3.86 -6.57
C TRP A 54 2.35 -3.41 -6.86
N ILE A 55 3.29 -3.69 -5.94
CA ILE A 55 4.72 -3.42 -6.16
C ILE A 55 5.25 -4.26 -7.33
N GLU A 56 4.96 -5.56 -7.34
CA GLU A 56 5.39 -6.48 -8.41
C GLU A 56 4.85 -6.06 -9.78
N ALA A 57 3.58 -5.66 -9.86
CA ALA A 57 2.98 -5.18 -11.10
C ALA A 57 3.68 -3.93 -11.67
N ARG A 58 4.31 -3.11 -10.82
CA ARG A 58 5.05 -1.91 -11.23
C ARG A 58 6.53 -2.19 -11.49
N GLY A 59 7.12 -3.15 -10.78
CA GLY A 59 8.50 -3.59 -10.99
C GLY A 59 8.69 -4.48 -12.22
N ALA A 60 7.62 -5.07 -12.75
CA ALA A 60 7.63 -5.91 -13.95
C ALA A 60 7.75 -5.13 -15.28
N VAL A 61 8.09 -3.84 -15.24
CA VAL A 61 8.49 -3.07 -16.44
C VAL A 61 10.01 -2.95 -16.44
N ALA A 62 10.67 -4.00 -16.92
CA ALA A 62 12.08 -4.03 -17.29
C ALA A 62 12.21 -4.48 -18.75
#